data_AF-A0A535HPE4-F1
#
_entry.id   AF-A0A535HPE4-F1
#
_cell.length_a   1.000
_cell.length_b   1.000
_cell.length_c   1.000
_cell.angle_alpha   90.00
_cell.angle_beta   90.00
_cell.angle_gamma   90.00
#
_symmetry.space_group_name_H-M   'P 1'
#
loop_
_entity.id
_entity.type
_entity.pdbx_description
1 polymer ?
#
loop_
_entity_poly.entity_id
_entity_poly.type
_entity_poly.pdbx_seq_one_letter_code
_entity_poly.pdbx_strand_id
1 'polypeptide(L)'
;MSSLASARWAQYALGDQTAGATRRARSSSGTARAASRTSGIVRLQVSAIDDPVSAYRKPHSRQRKVPSLSRSTWVGSTAAPYTGGGRPVTPVELDDLAAVEIDHVLIAMADLEASVADFERRYGLTSVEGGRHPGWGTANRLVPLGSTYLELIAAVDANEASRSDVGRWVSGGQPGMPLGWAARTSNIERIADRLGLTVHAGSRRSTSGEVLRWRTAGLEVAAVEPMLPFFIEWDASARFPGGIAVRHPSGATRIGGLLLDGDSDRVSDWVGGHPLPITLREGKAGIARVVIATVEGEIAIGLR
;
A
#
# COMPACT_ATOMS: atom_id res chain seq x y z
N MET A 1 -9.25 12.14 -19.78
CA MET A 1 -7.87 11.95 -20.30
C MET A 1 -7.13 10.81 -19.57
N SER A 2 -7.81 9.73 -19.12
CA SER A 2 -7.22 8.74 -18.20
C SER A 2 -6.64 7.47 -18.84
N SER A 3 -6.62 7.30 -20.17
CA SER A 3 -6.22 6.00 -20.76
C SER A 3 -4.72 5.80 -20.96
N LEU A 4 -3.89 6.84 -20.87
CA LEU A 4 -2.43 6.72 -21.10
C LEU A 4 -1.61 6.44 -19.83
N ALA A 5 -2.15 6.71 -18.64
CA ALA A 5 -1.47 6.41 -17.37
C ALA A 5 -1.59 4.93 -16.97
N SER A 6 -2.74 4.29 -17.23
CA SER A 6 -3.00 2.88 -16.88
C SER A 6 -2.14 1.87 -17.66
N ALA A 7 -1.74 2.20 -18.90
CA ALA A 7 -0.96 1.30 -19.76
C ALA A 7 0.49 1.06 -19.31
N ARG A 8 1.05 1.88 -18.41
CA ARG A 8 2.45 1.77 -17.94
C ARG A 8 2.65 0.83 -16.75
N TRP A 9 1.59 0.47 -16.04
CA TRP A 9 1.65 -0.38 -14.84
C TRP A 9 1.44 -1.88 -15.12
N ALA A 10 1.02 -2.24 -16.34
CA ALA A 10 0.62 -3.59 -16.73
C ALA A 10 1.73 -4.46 -17.36
N GLN A 11 2.91 -3.93 -17.65
CA GLN A 11 3.99 -4.71 -18.25
C GLN A 11 4.94 -5.25 -17.17
N TYR A 12 5.28 -6.53 -17.30
CA TYR A 12 6.23 -7.32 -16.50
C TYR A 12 5.65 -8.07 -15.29
N ALA A 13 4.77 -9.04 -15.57
CA ALA A 13 4.30 -10.06 -14.61
C ALA A 13 4.60 -11.51 -15.01
N LEU A 14 5.47 -11.77 -15.99
CA LEU A 14 5.88 -13.13 -16.36
C LEU A 14 7.38 -13.17 -16.64
N GLY A 15 8.17 -13.53 -15.62
CA GLY A 15 9.56 -13.93 -15.81
C GLY A 15 9.62 -15.33 -16.39
N ASP A 16 9.68 -15.45 -17.71
CA ASP A 16 10.11 -16.67 -18.39
C ASP A 16 11.64 -16.76 -18.29
N GLN A 17 12.15 -17.82 -17.68
CA GLN A 17 13.57 -18.17 -17.73
C GLN A 17 13.73 -19.68 -17.88
N THR A 18 13.75 -20.12 -19.14
CA THR A 18 14.35 -21.39 -19.53
C THR A 18 15.87 -21.32 -19.38
N ALA A 19 16.42 -22.41 -18.84
CA ALA A 19 17.83 -22.62 -18.53
C ALA A 19 18.82 -22.35 -19.68
N GLY A 20 19.99 -21.81 -19.33
CA GLY A 20 21.18 -21.77 -20.19
C GLY A 20 22.44 -22.05 -19.37
N ALA A 21 22.93 -23.29 -19.44
CA ALA A 21 24.12 -23.77 -18.76
C ALA A 21 25.43 -23.29 -19.43
N THR A 22 26.44 -23.08 -18.58
CA THR A 22 27.89 -23.20 -18.79
C THR A 22 28.54 -22.57 -20.03
N ARG A 23 29.39 -21.56 -19.78
CA ARG A 23 30.78 -21.60 -20.29
C ARG A 23 31.74 -20.75 -19.45
N ARG A 24 32.79 -21.43 -18.96
CA ARG A 24 34.03 -20.83 -18.44
C ARG A 24 34.75 -20.05 -19.54
N ALA A 25 35.35 -18.92 -19.19
CA ALA A 25 36.59 -18.44 -19.80
C ALA A 25 37.45 -17.72 -18.76
N ARG A 26 38.75 -18.05 -18.77
CA ARG A 26 39.82 -17.54 -17.91
C ARG A 26 40.49 -16.31 -18.54
N SER A 27 41.13 -15.52 -17.65
CA SER A 27 42.24 -14.58 -17.89
C SER A 27 41.91 -13.32 -18.70
N SER A 28 42.40 -12.13 -18.39
CA SER A 28 43.75 -11.81 -17.93
C SER A 28 43.81 -10.41 -17.28
N SER A 29 44.88 -10.25 -16.51
CA SER A 29 45.44 -9.05 -15.89
C SER A 29 45.55 -7.83 -16.81
N GLY A 30 45.14 -6.66 -16.30
CA GLY A 30 45.41 -5.35 -16.91
C GLY A 30 45.50 -4.28 -15.84
N THR A 31 46.67 -3.66 -15.76
CA THR A 31 47.16 -2.72 -14.75
C THR A 31 46.39 -1.40 -14.69
N ALA A 32 46.18 -0.91 -13.48
CA ALA A 32 45.72 0.43 -13.20
C ALA A 32 46.87 1.45 -13.32
N ARG A 33 46.67 2.56 -14.03
CA ARG A 33 47.26 3.85 -13.64
C ARG A 33 46.48 5.04 -14.17
N ALA A 34 46.44 6.05 -13.30
CA ALA A 34 45.67 7.26 -13.32
C ALA A 34 45.95 8.22 -14.49
N ALA A 35 44.90 8.95 -14.89
CA ALA A 35 45.03 10.28 -15.48
C ALA A 35 43.99 11.21 -14.85
N SER A 36 44.51 12.16 -14.08
CA SER A 36 43.84 13.34 -13.55
C SER A 36 43.28 14.20 -14.70
N ARG A 37 42.02 14.64 -14.58
CA ARG A 37 41.55 15.89 -15.19
C ARG A 37 40.55 16.61 -14.29
N THR A 38 40.81 17.91 -14.22
CA THR A 38 40.33 18.94 -13.32
C THR A 38 38.97 19.49 -13.74
N SER A 39 38.17 19.84 -12.74
CA SER A 39 37.16 20.92 -12.65
C SER A 39 36.30 21.29 -13.87
N GLY A 40 34.99 21.08 -13.71
CA GLY A 40 33.95 21.79 -14.45
C GLY A 40 32.72 21.96 -13.55
N ILE A 41 32.64 23.09 -12.84
CA ILE A 41 31.43 23.52 -12.13
C ILE A 41 30.41 23.91 -13.21
N VAL A 42 29.36 23.12 -13.38
CA VAL A 42 28.19 23.52 -14.18
C VAL A 42 27.15 24.08 -13.23
N ARG A 43 27.00 25.40 -13.28
CA ARG A 43 25.95 26.16 -12.60
C ARG A 43 24.67 26.00 -13.42
N LEU A 44 23.76 25.13 -12.99
CA LEU A 44 22.42 25.04 -13.59
C LEU A 44 21.53 26.12 -12.96
N GLN A 45 21.19 27.11 -13.77
CA GLN A 45 20.09 28.05 -13.53
C GLN A 45 18.78 27.26 -13.49
N VAL A 46 18.10 27.27 -12.34
CA VAL A 46 16.70 26.87 -12.25
C VAL A 46 15.88 28.12 -12.48
N SER A 47 15.28 28.21 -13.67
CA SER A 47 14.24 29.18 -13.98
C SER A 47 12.97 28.77 -13.24
N ALA A 48 12.36 29.73 -12.53
CA ALA A 48 11.04 29.59 -11.94
C ALA A 48 10.02 29.21 -13.02
N ILE A 49 9.20 28.20 -12.73
CA ILE A 49 8.00 27.89 -13.51
C ILE A 49 6.82 28.17 -12.59
N ASP A 50 5.99 29.08 -13.05
CA ASP A 50 4.78 29.60 -12.42
C ASP A 50 3.75 28.51 -12.11
N ASP A 51 3.08 28.69 -10.96
CA ASP A 51 1.86 28.01 -10.55
C ASP A 51 0.72 28.23 -11.56
N PRO A 52 -0.07 27.18 -11.86
CA PRO A 52 -1.48 27.36 -12.15
C PRO A 52 -2.34 26.67 -11.10
N VAL A 53 -2.79 27.49 -10.14
CA VAL A 53 -4.01 27.26 -9.37
C VAL A 53 -5.19 27.15 -10.36
N SER A 54 -5.87 26.00 -10.38
CA SER A 54 -7.14 25.86 -11.11
C SER A 54 -8.19 25.12 -10.28
N ALA A 55 -8.96 25.94 -9.56
CA ALA A 55 -10.39 25.85 -9.27
C ALA A 55 -11.07 24.46 -9.28
N TYR A 56 -11.19 23.84 -8.10
CA TYR A 56 -12.23 22.87 -7.81
C TYR A 56 -13.49 23.60 -7.29
N ARG A 57 -14.62 23.44 -7.98
CA ARG A 57 -15.91 24.08 -7.65
C ARG A 57 -16.78 23.09 -6.86
N LYS A 58 -17.00 23.36 -5.57
CA LYS A 58 -17.88 22.56 -4.69
C LYS A 58 -19.32 22.48 -5.26
N PRO A 59 -19.98 21.32 -5.26
CA PRO A 59 -21.43 21.25 -5.45
C PRO A 59 -22.17 21.61 -4.15
N HIS A 60 -23.20 22.44 -4.28
CA HIS A 60 -24.06 22.90 -3.20
C HIS A 60 -24.86 21.75 -2.57
N SER A 61 -24.64 21.48 -1.28
CA SER A 61 -25.51 20.61 -0.49
C SER A 61 -26.80 21.37 -0.13
N ARG A 62 -27.93 20.91 -0.69
CA ARG A 62 -29.25 21.31 -0.22
C ARG A 62 -29.51 20.67 1.14
N GLN A 63 -29.47 21.46 2.20
CA GLN A 63 -29.96 21.08 3.53
C GLN A 63 -31.44 20.65 3.44
N ARG A 64 -31.72 19.37 3.66
CA ARG A 64 -33.08 18.90 3.98
C ARG A 64 -33.26 19.01 5.50
N LYS A 65 -34.20 19.87 5.92
CA LYS A 65 -34.67 19.99 7.30
C LYS A 65 -35.24 18.64 7.77
N VAL A 66 -34.77 18.16 8.91
CA VAL A 66 -35.31 17.00 9.62
C VAL A 66 -36.35 17.52 10.63
N PRO A 67 -37.63 17.11 10.60
CA PRO A 67 -38.58 17.49 11.64
C PRO A 67 -38.40 16.63 12.88
N SER A 68 -38.40 17.29 14.05
CA SER A 68 -38.43 16.69 15.38
C SER A 68 -39.71 15.89 15.62
N LEU A 69 -39.60 14.62 16.00
CA LEU A 69 -40.74 13.82 16.45
C LEU A 69 -40.90 13.93 17.98
N SER A 70 -42.00 14.56 18.40
CA SER A 70 -42.48 14.55 19.79
C SER A 70 -43.21 13.25 20.09
N ARG A 71 -42.90 12.67 21.25
CA ARG A 71 -43.60 11.53 21.86
C ARG A 71 -45.09 11.83 22.09
N SER A 72 -45.97 10.94 21.66
CA SER A 72 -47.26 10.72 22.30
C SER A 72 -47.71 9.26 22.17
N THR A 73 -48.22 8.75 23.28
CA THR A 73 -48.77 7.41 23.52
C THR A 73 -50.18 7.26 22.98
N TRP A 74 -50.52 6.13 22.36
CA TRP A 74 -51.90 5.62 22.32
C TRP A 74 -51.95 4.10 22.12
N VAL A 75 -52.97 3.48 22.73
CA VAL A 75 -53.18 2.05 22.96
C VAL A 75 -54.26 1.52 22.00
N GLY A 76 -54.03 0.34 21.41
CA GLY A 76 -55.03 -0.68 21.03
C GLY A 76 -56.09 -0.36 19.97
N SER A 77 -56.06 -1.07 18.83
CA SER A 77 -57.07 -2.08 18.43
C SER A 77 -56.95 -2.45 16.94
N THR A 78 -57.40 -3.67 16.64
CA THR A 78 -57.29 -4.51 15.44
C THR A 78 -58.08 -4.06 14.20
N ALA A 79 -57.51 -4.21 12.98
CA ALA A 79 -58.08 -5.00 11.84
C ALA A 79 -57.43 -4.71 10.45
N ALA A 80 -57.01 -5.81 9.78
CA ALA A 80 -57.02 -6.13 8.34
C ALA A 80 -56.19 -5.31 7.30
N PRO A 81 -55.76 -5.96 6.17
CA PRO A 81 -54.51 -5.66 5.49
C PRO A 81 -54.65 -4.68 4.32
N TYR A 82 -53.68 -3.78 4.19
CA TYR A 82 -53.48 -2.98 2.98
C TYR A 82 -52.44 -3.67 2.09
N THR A 83 -52.89 -4.23 0.97
CA THR A 83 -52.04 -4.73 -0.11
C THR A 83 -51.59 -3.55 -0.98
N GLY A 84 -50.47 -2.94 -0.63
CA GLY A 84 -49.81 -1.90 -1.41
C GLY A 84 -48.38 -2.32 -1.75
N GLY A 85 -48.14 -2.66 -3.02
CA GLY A 85 -46.87 -3.17 -3.53
C GLY A 85 -45.72 -2.15 -3.48
N GLY A 86 -45.07 -2.04 -2.33
CA GLY A 86 -43.66 -1.66 -2.27
C GLY A 86 -42.81 -2.88 -2.57
N ARG A 87 -41.88 -2.80 -3.53
CA ARG A 87 -40.80 -3.80 -3.62
C ARG A 87 -40.15 -3.85 -2.23
N PRO A 88 -39.98 -5.03 -1.61
CA PRO A 88 -39.14 -5.11 -0.43
C PRO A 88 -37.76 -4.62 -0.88
N VAL A 89 -37.30 -3.54 -0.25
CA VAL A 89 -35.86 -3.27 -0.17
C VAL A 89 -35.30 -4.49 0.54
N THR A 90 -34.70 -5.39 -0.22
CA THR A 90 -33.90 -6.47 0.34
C THR A 90 -32.90 -5.80 1.28
N PRO A 91 -32.74 -6.27 2.53
CA PRO A 91 -31.55 -5.95 3.29
C PRO A 91 -30.37 -6.25 2.35
N VAL A 92 -29.50 -5.28 2.11
CA VAL A 92 -28.17 -5.62 1.58
C VAL A 92 -27.65 -6.63 2.59
N GLU A 93 -27.55 -7.90 2.19
CA GLU A 93 -27.04 -8.95 3.07
C GLU A 93 -25.70 -8.43 3.60
N LEU A 94 -25.52 -8.45 4.92
CA LEU A 94 -24.31 -7.96 5.55
C LEU A 94 -23.06 -8.79 5.12
N ASP A 95 -23.28 -9.91 4.45
CA ASP A 95 -22.27 -10.72 3.75
C ASP A 95 -21.71 -10.05 2.48
N ASP A 96 -22.37 -9.01 1.98
CA ASP A 96 -22.12 -8.44 0.66
C ASP A 96 -21.18 -7.21 0.70
N LEU A 97 -20.63 -6.85 1.85
CA LEU A 97 -19.50 -5.92 1.96
C LEU A 97 -18.23 -6.75 2.19
N ALA A 98 -17.55 -7.14 1.12
CA ALA A 98 -16.23 -7.77 1.20
C ALA A 98 -15.35 -7.00 2.19
N ALA A 99 -14.95 -7.65 3.28
CA ALA A 99 -14.21 -7.01 4.36
C ALA A 99 -12.94 -6.36 3.81
N VAL A 100 -12.69 -5.12 4.24
CA VAL A 100 -11.46 -4.38 3.96
C VAL A 100 -10.69 -4.28 5.27
N GLU A 101 -9.46 -4.77 5.27
CA GLU A 101 -8.60 -4.82 6.46
C GLU A 101 -7.19 -4.34 6.10
N ILE A 102 -6.42 -3.85 7.07
CA ILE A 102 -5.00 -3.55 6.82
C ILE A 102 -4.29 -4.86 6.47
N ASP A 103 -3.53 -4.86 5.37
CA ASP A 103 -2.68 -5.98 4.96
C ASP A 103 -1.24 -5.74 5.42
N HIS A 104 -0.64 -4.66 4.92
CA HIS A 104 0.73 -4.28 5.25
C HIS A 104 1.00 -2.79 5.07
N VAL A 105 2.13 -2.37 5.61
CA VAL A 105 2.71 -1.03 5.36
C VAL A 105 4.10 -1.20 4.76
N LEU A 106 4.38 -0.44 3.71
CA LEU A 106 5.67 -0.37 3.06
C LEU A 106 6.55 0.63 3.82
N ILE A 107 7.75 0.20 4.20
CA ILE A 107 8.79 1.03 4.79
C ILE A 107 9.95 1.12 3.80
N ALA A 108 10.27 2.32 3.33
CA ALA A 108 11.37 2.54 2.41
C ALA A 108 12.70 2.21 3.10
N MET A 109 13.58 1.50 2.41
CA MET A 109 14.93 1.21 2.86
C MET A 109 15.95 1.68 1.82
N ALA A 110 17.07 2.22 2.29
CA ALA A 110 18.19 2.57 1.41
C ALA A 110 18.95 1.31 0.96
N ASP A 111 19.15 0.37 1.89
CA ASP A 111 19.81 -0.90 1.67
C ASP A 111 19.17 -1.96 2.58
N LEU A 112 18.69 -3.06 2.01
CA LEU A 112 17.94 -4.07 2.78
C LEU A 112 18.82 -4.80 3.80
N GLU A 113 20.06 -5.13 3.48
CA GLU A 113 20.91 -5.91 4.39
C GLU A 113 21.35 -5.06 5.58
N ALA A 114 21.83 -3.84 5.33
CA ALA A 114 22.29 -2.91 6.34
C ALA A 114 21.14 -2.38 7.22
N SER A 115 19.96 -2.15 6.63
CA SER A 115 18.83 -1.55 7.35
C SER A 115 18.11 -2.53 8.26
N VAL A 116 18.15 -3.84 7.99
CA VAL A 116 17.47 -4.85 8.82
C VAL A 116 18.02 -4.90 10.23
N ALA A 117 19.36 -4.95 10.37
CA ALA A 117 19.97 -5.01 11.68
C ALA A 117 19.67 -3.75 12.50
N ASP A 118 19.59 -2.60 11.84
CA ASP A 118 19.20 -1.35 12.50
C ASP A 118 17.72 -1.34 12.92
N PHE A 119 16.85 -1.80 12.03
CA PHE A 119 15.42 -1.89 12.28
C PHE A 119 15.10 -2.83 13.44
N GLU A 120 15.77 -3.99 13.50
CA GLU A 120 15.64 -4.94 14.60
C GLU A 120 16.18 -4.35 15.91
N ARG A 121 17.35 -3.70 15.91
CA ARG A 121 17.88 -3.04 17.12
C ARG A 121 16.95 -1.95 17.64
N ARG A 122 16.38 -1.14 16.75
CA ARG A 122 15.56 0.03 17.12
C ARG A 122 14.17 -0.35 17.61
N TYR A 123 13.57 -1.39 17.03
CA TYR A 123 12.16 -1.74 17.26
C TYR A 123 11.95 -3.16 17.81
N GLY A 124 13.00 -3.96 17.94
CA GLY A 124 12.87 -5.39 18.29
C GLY A 124 12.07 -6.18 17.26
N LEU A 125 12.07 -5.75 15.99
CA LEU A 125 11.29 -6.34 14.90
C LEU A 125 12.17 -7.20 13.99
N THR A 126 12.10 -8.52 14.17
CA THR A 126 12.72 -9.52 13.30
C THR A 126 12.11 -9.52 11.90
N SER A 127 12.95 -9.53 10.87
CA SER A 127 12.50 -9.70 9.48
C SER A 127 12.97 -11.04 8.88
N VAL A 128 12.16 -11.59 7.99
CA VAL A 128 12.51 -12.74 7.14
C VAL A 128 12.75 -12.29 5.70
N GLU A 129 13.45 -13.11 4.94
CA GLU A 129 13.63 -12.87 3.51
C GLU A 129 12.28 -12.86 2.79
N GLY A 130 12.04 -11.86 1.95
CA GLY A 130 10.88 -11.79 1.08
C GLY A 130 11.23 -12.30 -0.31
N GLY A 131 11.57 -11.39 -1.22
CA GLY A 131 12.04 -11.74 -2.56
C GLY A 131 12.33 -10.53 -3.43
N ARG A 132 12.73 -10.80 -4.68
CA ARG A 132 12.87 -9.78 -5.73
C ARG A 132 11.54 -9.59 -6.46
N HIS A 133 11.33 -8.38 -6.97
CA HIS A 133 10.25 -8.02 -7.88
C HIS A 133 10.83 -7.68 -9.26
N PRO A 134 11.07 -8.69 -10.13
CA PRO A 134 11.44 -8.45 -11.52
C PRO A 134 10.40 -7.56 -12.21
N GLY A 135 10.85 -6.67 -13.09
CA GLY A 135 10.03 -5.63 -13.71
C GLY A 135 9.95 -4.34 -12.90
N TRP A 136 10.14 -4.40 -11.58
CA TRP A 136 10.12 -3.22 -10.71
C TRP A 136 11.51 -2.77 -10.26
N GLY A 137 12.52 -3.64 -10.32
CA GLY A 137 13.87 -3.34 -9.85
C GLY A 137 13.96 -3.25 -8.31
N THR A 138 12.98 -3.78 -7.59
CA THR A 138 12.91 -3.74 -6.12
C THR A 138 13.05 -5.13 -5.50
N ALA A 139 13.40 -5.17 -4.23
CA ALA A 139 13.31 -6.36 -3.39
C ALA A 139 12.75 -5.98 -2.03
N ASN A 140 12.28 -6.97 -1.29
CA ASN A 140 11.75 -6.76 0.04
C ASN A 140 12.27 -7.76 1.08
N ARG A 141 12.08 -7.37 2.33
CA ARG A 141 12.06 -8.23 3.50
C ARG A 141 10.77 -8.03 4.24
N LEU A 142 10.31 -9.08 4.90
CA LEU A 142 9.00 -9.11 5.53
C LEU A 142 9.19 -9.12 7.03
N VAL A 143 8.43 -8.31 7.76
CA VAL A 143 8.27 -8.41 9.21
C VAL A 143 6.89 -8.99 9.47
N PRO A 144 6.76 -10.32 9.63
CA PRO A 144 5.46 -10.97 9.83
C PRO A 144 4.84 -10.53 11.16
N LEU A 145 3.59 -10.07 11.16
CA LEU A 145 2.90 -9.58 12.36
C LEU A 145 1.50 -10.21 12.42
N GLY A 146 1.44 -11.54 12.35
CA GLY A 146 0.21 -12.33 12.45
C GLY A 146 -0.77 -12.05 11.31
N SER A 147 -1.77 -11.21 11.57
CA SER A 147 -2.79 -10.83 10.58
C SER A 147 -2.36 -9.70 9.63
N THR A 148 -1.16 -9.16 9.83
CA THR A 148 -0.57 -8.05 9.06
C THR A 148 0.94 -8.25 8.91
N TYR A 149 1.63 -7.39 8.16
CA TYR A 149 3.11 -7.37 8.15
C TYR A 149 3.66 -6.00 7.78
N LEU A 150 4.95 -5.76 8.03
CA LEU A 150 5.67 -4.66 7.38
C LEU A 150 6.45 -5.19 6.19
N GLU A 151 6.40 -4.47 5.08
CA GLU A 151 7.24 -4.70 3.92
C GLU A 151 8.40 -3.71 3.92
N LEU A 152 9.58 -4.18 4.28
CA LEU A 152 10.80 -3.38 4.17
C LEU A 152 11.25 -3.48 2.72
N ILE A 153 11.18 -2.39 1.95
CA ILE A 153 11.34 -2.42 0.50
C ILE A 153 12.43 -1.44 0.04
N ALA A 154 13.26 -1.87 -0.91
CA ALA A 154 14.30 -1.04 -1.51
C ALA A 154 14.40 -1.28 -3.02
N ALA A 155 14.89 -0.27 -3.75
CA ALA A 155 15.35 -0.45 -5.12
C ALA A 155 16.73 -1.14 -5.10
N VAL A 156 16.83 -2.31 -5.73
CA VAL A 156 18.05 -3.15 -5.78
C VAL A 156 18.66 -3.25 -7.18
N ASP A 157 17.93 -2.79 -8.20
CA ASP A 157 18.44 -2.52 -9.55
C ASP A 157 17.97 -1.12 -9.95
N ALA A 158 18.87 -0.14 -9.89
CA ALA A 158 18.54 1.26 -10.17
C ALA A 158 18.10 1.49 -11.62
N ASN A 159 18.63 0.74 -12.58
CA ASN A 159 18.29 0.90 -13.98
C ASN A 159 16.90 0.33 -14.29
N GLU A 160 16.57 -0.83 -13.73
CA GLU A 160 15.22 -1.39 -13.79
C GLU A 160 14.22 -0.51 -13.04
N ALA A 161 14.55 -0.10 -11.81
CA ALA A 161 13.68 0.75 -10.98
C ALA A 161 13.38 2.09 -11.64
N SER A 162 14.37 2.72 -12.31
CA SER A 162 14.16 3.99 -13.01
C SER A 162 13.14 3.90 -14.15
N ARG A 163 12.88 2.70 -14.69
CA ARG A 163 11.95 2.45 -15.79
C ARG A 163 10.56 2.02 -15.30
N SER A 164 10.42 1.60 -14.06
CA SER A 164 9.15 1.24 -13.42
C SER A 164 8.57 2.39 -12.59
N ASP A 165 7.26 2.58 -12.63
CA ASP A 165 6.60 3.54 -11.73
C ASP A 165 6.71 3.12 -10.25
N VAL A 166 6.55 1.82 -9.94
CA VAL A 166 6.79 1.28 -8.58
C VAL A 166 8.24 1.49 -8.17
N GLY A 167 9.18 1.20 -9.09
CA GLY A 167 10.61 1.38 -8.84
C GLY A 167 10.95 2.82 -8.48
N ARG A 168 10.45 3.79 -9.27
CA ARG A 168 10.60 5.22 -8.98
C ARG A 168 9.95 5.65 -7.66
N TRP A 169 8.76 5.12 -7.35
CA TRP A 169 8.07 5.40 -6.08
C TRP A 169 8.91 4.92 -4.88
N VAL A 170 9.41 3.68 -4.93
CA VAL A 170 10.27 3.12 -3.89
C VAL A 170 11.59 3.89 -3.78
N SER A 171 12.23 4.23 -4.90
CA SER A 171 13.47 5.01 -4.92
C SER A 171 13.30 6.43 -4.38
N GLY A 172 12.11 7.01 -4.46
CA GLY A 172 11.79 8.33 -3.92
C GLY A 172 11.42 8.34 -2.43
N GLY A 173 11.25 7.16 -1.82
CA GLY A 173 10.88 7.03 -0.41
C GLY A 173 12.01 7.45 0.54
N GLN A 174 11.66 8.08 1.67
CA GLN A 174 12.63 8.41 2.71
C GLN A 174 13.02 7.14 3.48
N PRO A 175 14.31 6.75 3.53
CA PRO A 175 14.73 5.55 4.24
C PRO A 175 14.31 5.54 5.71
N GLY A 176 13.77 4.42 6.18
CA GLY A 176 13.23 4.20 7.52
C GLY A 176 11.82 4.75 7.74
N MET A 177 11.20 5.39 6.74
CA MET A 177 9.86 5.97 6.84
C MET A 177 8.83 5.16 6.05
N PRO A 178 7.56 5.14 6.50
CA PRO A 178 6.47 4.58 5.70
C PRO A 178 6.28 5.37 4.39
N LEU A 179 6.12 4.67 3.26
CA LEU A 179 5.86 5.30 1.96
C LEU A 179 4.50 4.97 1.35
N GLY A 180 3.83 3.93 1.84
CA GLY A 180 2.55 3.43 1.32
C GLY A 180 2.00 2.31 2.18
N TRP A 181 0.72 1.98 2.01
CA TRP A 181 0.08 0.89 2.75
C TRP A 181 -0.97 0.20 1.88
N ALA A 182 -1.29 -1.03 2.25
CA ALA A 182 -2.23 -1.87 1.53
C ALA A 182 -3.41 -2.25 2.41
N ALA A 183 -4.59 -2.26 1.80
CA ALA A 183 -5.80 -2.80 2.40
C ALA A 183 -6.19 -4.09 1.66
N ARG A 184 -6.26 -5.21 2.38
CA ARG A 184 -6.70 -6.49 1.80
C ARG A 184 -8.21 -6.58 1.72
N THR A 185 -8.67 -7.26 0.67
CA THR A 185 -10.08 -7.59 0.45
C THR A 185 -10.21 -8.99 -0.13
N SER A 186 -11.42 -9.55 -0.06
CA SER A 186 -11.82 -10.77 -0.77
C SER A 186 -12.51 -10.50 -2.12
N ASN A 187 -12.68 -9.24 -2.52
CA ASN A 187 -13.31 -8.89 -3.79
C ASN A 187 -12.72 -7.59 -4.37
N ILE A 188 -11.53 -7.69 -4.97
CA ILE A 188 -10.84 -6.52 -5.53
C ILE A 188 -11.58 -5.92 -6.73
N GLU A 189 -12.31 -6.74 -7.50
CA GLU A 189 -13.06 -6.29 -8.67
C GLU A 189 -14.14 -5.29 -8.28
N ARG A 190 -14.89 -5.56 -7.21
CA ARG A 190 -15.91 -4.61 -6.72
C ARG A 190 -15.31 -3.28 -6.26
N ILE A 191 -14.13 -3.31 -5.64
CA ILE A 191 -13.43 -2.08 -5.25
C ILE A 191 -12.97 -1.33 -6.49
N ALA A 192 -12.40 -2.04 -7.46
CA ALA A 192 -11.95 -1.47 -8.73
C ALA A 192 -13.10 -0.83 -9.50
N ASP A 193 -14.25 -1.49 -9.62
CA ASP A 193 -15.45 -0.97 -10.27
C ASP A 193 -15.96 0.31 -9.58
N ARG A 194 -16.03 0.30 -8.24
CA ARG A 194 -16.51 1.45 -7.44
C ARG A 194 -15.63 2.68 -7.62
N LEU A 195 -14.31 2.49 -7.71
CA LEU A 195 -13.33 3.56 -7.74
C LEU A 195 -12.82 3.87 -9.16
N GLY A 196 -13.20 3.09 -10.17
CA GLY A 196 -12.70 3.20 -11.54
C GLY A 196 -11.22 2.85 -11.67
N LEU A 197 -10.74 1.85 -10.93
CA LEU A 197 -9.33 1.42 -10.90
C LEU A 197 -9.06 0.27 -11.86
N THR A 198 -7.79 0.13 -12.27
CA THR A 198 -7.33 -1.05 -13.00
C THR A 198 -6.80 -2.09 -12.02
N VAL A 199 -7.18 -3.35 -12.23
CA VAL A 199 -6.65 -4.49 -11.46
C VAL A 199 -5.41 -5.04 -12.15
N HIS A 200 -4.34 -5.24 -11.40
CA HIS A 200 -3.06 -5.76 -11.88
C HIS A 200 -2.72 -7.06 -11.15
N ALA A 201 -2.24 -8.06 -11.89
CA ALA A 201 -1.73 -9.30 -11.29
C ALA A 201 -0.29 -9.09 -10.80
N GLY A 202 0.00 -9.57 -9.60
CA GLY A 202 1.34 -9.60 -9.00
C GLY A 202 1.76 -11.02 -8.66
N SER A 203 3.07 -11.28 -8.72
CA SER A 203 3.63 -12.53 -8.22
C SER A 203 5.07 -12.35 -7.75
N ARG A 204 5.50 -13.21 -6.83
CA ARG A 204 6.92 -13.36 -6.47
C ARG A 204 7.24 -14.81 -6.16
N ARG A 205 8.50 -15.18 -6.36
CA ARG A 205 9.04 -16.46 -5.90
C ARG A 205 9.59 -16.30 -4.49
N SER A 206 9.19 -17.18 -3.59
CA SER A 206 9.81 -17.33 -2.29
C SER A 206 11.17 -18.04 -2.42
N THR A 207 11.93 -18.06 -1.32
CA THR A 207 13.19 -18.81 -1.21
C THR A 207 12.99 -20.33 -1.31
N SER A 208 11.81 -20.85 -0.97
CA SER A 208 11.44 -22.26 -1.17
C SER A 208 11.06 -22.59 -2.61
N GLY A 209 11.03 -21.59 -3.51
CA GLY A 209 10.62 -21.74 -4.91
C GLY A 209 9.12 -21.66 -5.15
N GLU A 210 8.31 -21.51 -4.09
CA GLU A 210 6.87 -21.32 -4.16
C GLU A 210 6.54 -19.97 -4.83
N VAL A 211 5.55 -19.96 -5.72
CA VAL A 211 5.09 -18.73 -6.38
C VAL A 211 3.88 -18.21 -5.63
N LEU A 212 4.06 -17.10 -4.92
CA LEU A 212 2.95 -16.35 -4.33
C LEU A 212 2.34 -15.46 -5.41
N ARG A 213 1.01 -15.42 -5.47
CA ARG A 213 0.23 -14.63 -6.43
C ARG A 213 -0.79 -13.77 -5.69
N TRP A 214 -1.05 -12.60 -6.24
CA TRP A 214 -2.05 -11.66 -5.74
C TRP A 214 -2.53 -10.76 -6.87
N ARG A 215 -3.57 -9.98 -6.59
CA ARG A 215 -4.06 -8.88 -7.42
C ARG A 215 -3.93 -7.58 -6.65
N THR A 216 -3.65 -6.46 -7.32
CA THR A 216 -3.64 -5.12 -6.73
C THR A 216 -4.43 -4.12 -7.56
N ALA A 217 -4.90 -3.05 -6.91
CA ALA A 217 -5.54 -1.91 -7.57
C ALA A 217 -5.22 -0.60 -6.84
N GLY A 218 -4.98 0.49 -7.57
CA GLY A 218 -4.79 1.83 -7.00
C GLY A 218 -3.37 2.12 -6.47
N LEU A 219 -2.35 1.36 -6.90
CA LEU A 219 -0.94 1.63 -6.56
C LEU A 219 -0.50 3.02 -7.02
N GLU A 220 -0.93 3.42 -8.21
CA GLU A 220 -0.68 4.71 -8.82
C GLU A 220 -1.28 5.87 -8.02
N VAL A 221 -2.42 5.64 -7.37
CA VAL A 221 -3.06 6.63 -6.51
C VAL A 221 -2.33 6.70 -5.16
N ALA A 222 -2.04 5.55 -4.55
CA ALA A 222 -1.31 5.49 -3.29
C ALA A 222 0.11 6.12 -3.39
N ALA A 223 0.76 6.03 -4.55
CA ALA A 223 2.05 6.65 -4.78
C ALA A 223 2.00 8.20 -4.77
N VAL A 224 0.86 8.79 -5.12
CA VAL A 224 0.65 10.25 -5.18
C VAL A 224 -0.03 10.78 -3.91
N GLU A 225 -0.94 10.00 -3.34
CA GLU A 225 -1.69 10.29 -2.11
C GLU A 225 -1.38 9.22 -1.05
N PRO A 226 -0.24 9.23 -0.33
CA PRO A 226 0.18 8.12 0.54
C PRO A 226 -0.73 7.87 1.75
N MET A 227 -1.66 8.78 2.04
CA MET A 227 -2.74 8.53 3.00
C MET A 227 -3.72 7.46 2.54
N LEU A 228 -3.85 7.22 1.23
CA LEU A 228 -4.75 6.24 0.64
C LEU A 228 -4.06 4.87 0.50
N PRO A 229 -4.73 3.77 0.87
CA PRO A 229 -4.22 2.45 0.59
C PRO A 229 -4.34 2.13 -0.89
N PHE A 230 -3.43 1.31 -1.41
CA PHE A 230 -3.79 0.47 -2.54
C PHE A 230 -4.50 -0.80 -2.03
N PHE A 231 -5.29 -1.43 -2.88
CA PHE A 231 -6.00 -2.65 -2.51
C PHE A 231 -5.22 -3.88 -2.96
N ILE A 232 -5.30 -4.94 -2.18
CA ILE A 232 -4.69 -6.23 -2.48
C ILE A 232 -5.67 -7.37 -2.24
N GLU A 233 -5.63 -8.37 -3.10
CA GLU A 233 -6.34 -9.64 -2.89
C GLU A 233 -5.36 -10.78 -3.14
N TRP A 234 -5.15 -11.60 -2.12
CA TRP A 234 -4.29 -12.78 -2.20
C TRP A 234 -5.03 -13.92 -2.90
N ASP A 235 -4.29 -14.71 -3.67
CA ASP A 235 -4.78 -16.01 -4.13
C ASP A 235 -5.12 -16.89 -2.91
N ALA A 236 -6.22 -17.64 -2.96
CA ALA A 236 -6.68 -18.48 -1.85
C ALA A 236 -5.63 -19.53 -1.42
N SER A 237 -4.75 -19.92 -2.34
CA SER A 237 -3.66 -20.85 -2.09
C SER A 237 -2.39 -20.20 -1.52
N ALA A 238 -2.30 -18.86 -1.53
CA ALA A 238 -1.09 -18.16 -1.14
C ALA A 238 -0.89 -18.20 0.38
N ARG A 239 0.31 -18.58 0.80
CA ARG A 239 0.72 -18.41 2.20
C ARG A 239 0.82 -16.92 2.54
N PHE A 240 -0.08 -16.44 3.40
CA PHE A 240 -0.10 -15.04 3.81
C PHE A 240 1.21 -14.64 4.54
N PRO A 241 1.89 -13.56 4.11
CA PRO A 241 3.18 -13.16 4.69
C PRO A 241 3.15 -12.87 6.19
N GLY A 242 2.07 -12.29 6.71
CA GLY A 242 1.92 -12.01 8.13
C GLY A 242 1.92 -13.26 9.01
N GLY A 243 1.48 -14.39 8.46
CA GLY A 243 1.38 -15.68 9.17
C GLY A 243 2.69 -16.46 9.24
N ILE A 244 3.81 -15.93 8.75
CA ILE A 244 5.11 -16.57 8.88
C ILE A 244 5.53 -16.53 10.36
N ALA A 245 5.77 -17.70 10.95
CA ALA A 245 6.20 -17.80 12.34
C ALA A 245 7.60 -17.19 12.52
N VAL A 246 7.68 -16.10 13.29
CA VAL A 246 8.94 -15.49 13.71
C VAL A 246 8.80 -15.02 15.17
N ARG A 247 9.90 -14.97 15.91
CA ARG A 247 9.94 -14.37 17.24
C ARG A 247 10.44 -12.94 17.14
N HIS A 248 9.65 -11.98 17.59
CA HIS A 248 10.09 -10.59 17.76
C HIS A 248 10.58 -10.39 19.19
N PRO A 249 11.81 -9.88 19.41
CA PRO A 249 12.28 -9.47 20.74
C PRO A 249 11.33 -8.52 21.46
N SER A 250 10.63 -7.65 20.73
CA SER A 250 9.66 -6.71 21.30
C SER A 250 8.27 -7.30 21.58
N GLY A 251 8.04 -8.57 21.24
CA GLY A 251 6.72 -9.19 21.37
C GLY A 251 5.66 -8.57 20.45
N ALA A 252 6.06 -8.00 19.32
CA ALA A 252 5.16 -7.45 18.30
C ALA A 252 4.21 -8.52 17.73
N THR A 253 2.96 -8.14 17.48
CA THR A 253 1.88 -9.07 17.12
C THR A 253 1.09 -8.70 15.88
N ARG A 254 0.81 -7.40 15.65
CA ARG A 254 0.06 -6.87 14.51
C ARG A 254 0.30 -5.37 14.34
N ILE A 255 -0.02 -4.83 13.17
CA ILE A 255 -0.26 -3.39 13.00
C ILE A 255 -1.53 -3.05 13.79
N GLY A 256 -1.37 -2.27 14.85
CA GLY A 256 -2.44 -1.83 15.74
C GLY A 256 -3.24 -0.66 15.17
N GLY A 257 -2.59 0.18 14.35
CA GLY A 257 -3.26 1.24 13.61
C GLY A 257 -2.31 2.16 12.85
N LEU A 258 -2.89 3.10 12.09
CA LEU A 258 -2.15 4.12 11.33
C LEU A 258 -2.58 5.52 11.76
N LEU A 259 -1.62 6.42 11.89
CA LEU A 259 -1.87 7.86 11.92
C LEU A 259 -1.59 8.42 10.53
N LEU A 260 -2.63 8.97 9.90
CA LEU A 260 -2.60 9.54 8.58
C LEU A 260 -2.78 11.05 8.67
N ASP A 261 -2.08 11.78 7.81
CA ASP A 261 -2.31 13.21 7.60
C ASP A 261 -3.02 13.39 6.25
N GLY A 262 -4.07 14.18 6.19
CA GLY A 262 -4.82 14.47 4.96
C GLY A 262 -6.33 14.66 5.14
N ASP A 263 -7.08 14.46 4.06
CA ASP A 263 -8.53 14.67 4.01
C ASP A 263 -9.28 13.41 4.47
N SER A 264 -10.02 13.52 5.58
CA SER A 264 -10.74 12.38 6.17
C SER A 264 -11.89 11.87 5.30
N ASP A 265 -12.60 12.76 4.61
CA ASP A 265 -13.71 12.38 3.74
C ASP A 265 -13.15 11.63 2.54
N ARG A 266 -12.02 12.10 1.99
CA ARG A 266 -11.31 11.42 0.90
C ARG A 266 -10.88 10.00 1.29
N VAL A 267 -10.35 9.79 2.49
CA VAL A 267 -9.98 8.44 2.96
C VAL A 267 -11.22 7.59 3.18
N SER A 268 -12.27 8.12 3.82
CA SER A 268 -13.52 7.41 4.09
C SER A 268 -14.19 6.94 2.79
N ASP A 269 -14.32 7.83 1.81
CA ASP A 269 -14.88 7.51 0.50
C ASP A 269 -14.02 6.46 -0.23
N TRP A 270 -12.70 6.59 -0.14
CA TRP A 270 -11.78 5.66 -0.79
C TRP A 270 -11.90 4.24 -0.22
N VAL A 271 -11.89 4.09 1.10
CA VAL A 271 -12.02 2.77 1.75
C VAL A 271 -13.46 2.28 1.83
N GLY A 272 -14.44 3.06 1.33
CA GLY A 272 -15.85 2.68 1.28
C GLY A 272 -16.55 2.67 2.64
N GLY A 273 -16.08 3.49 3.59
CA GLY A 273 -16.61 3.56 4.96
C GLY A 273 -16.29 2.34 5.83
N HIS A 274 -15.41 1.43 5.37
CA HIS A 274 -15.00 0.27 6.15
C HIS A 274 -14.22 0.71 7.41
N PRO A 275 -14.52 0.12 8.59
CA PRO A 275 -13.89 0.51 9.84
C PRO A 275 -12.45 -0.04 9.91
N LEU A 276 -11.48 0.77 9.50
CA LEU A 276 -10.06 0.47 9.66
C LEU A 276 -9.52 1.16 10.92
N PRO A 277 -8.49 0.61 11.58
CA PRO A 277 -7.86 1.24 12.74
C PRO A 277 -6.94 2.39 12.29
N ILE A 278 -7.54 3.45 11.74
CA ILE A 278 -6.86 4.63 11.24
C ILE A 278 -7.33 5.88 12.00
N THR A 279 -6.39 6.74 12.33
CA THR A 279 -6.64 8.08 12.87
C THR A 279 -6.18 9.10 11.85
N LEU A 280 -6.99 10.11 11.59
CA LEU A 280 -6.71 11.16 10.61
C LEU A 280 -6.50 12.51 11.29
N ARG A 281 -5.53 13.27 10.78
CA ARG A 281 -5.31 14.69 11.12
C ARG A 281 -5.30 15.49 9.83
N GLU A 282 -5.72 16.75 9.89
CA GLU A 282 -5.55 17.65 8.75
C GLU A 282 -4.06 17.91 8.50
N GLY A 283 -3.66 17.92 7.22
CA GLY A 283 -2.28 18.15 6.84
C GLY A 283 -1.97 17.72 5.41
N LYS A 284 -0.67 17.71 5.08
CA LYS A 284 -0.20 17.16 3.81
C LYS A 284 -0.43 15.64 3.80
N ALA A 285 -1.05 15.14 2.72
CA ALA A 285 -1.32 13.72 2.52
C ALA A 285 -0.09 12.85 2.83
N GLY A 286 -0.22 11.91 3.78
CA GLY A 286 0.88 11.05 4.17
C GLY A 286 0.57 10.08 5.30
N ILE A 287 1.50 9.15 5.54
CA ILE A 287 1.50 8.26 6.69
C ILE A 287 2.42 8.86 7.75
N ALA A 288 1.84 9.47 8.77
CA ALA A 288 2.62 10.07 9.85
C ALA A 288 3.23 9.00 10.76
N ARG A 289 2.46 7.95 11.08
CA ARG A 289 2.87 6.91 12.03
C ARG A 289 2.22 5.57 11.73
N VAL A 290 2.99 4.51 11.93
CA VAL A 290 2.53 3.13 12.02
C VAL A 290 2.65 2.70 13.47
N VAL A 291 1.54 2.26 14.05
CA VAL A 291 1.48 1.73 15.42
C VAL A 291 1.49 0.22 15.34
N ILE A 292 2.46 -0.41 15.98
CA ILE A 292 2.59 -1.86 16.09
C ILE A 292 2.19 -2.27 17.51
N ALA A 293 1.19 -3.14 17.61
CA ALA A 293 0.77 -3.69 18.89
C ALA A 293 1.77 -4.77 19.35
N THR A 294 2.12 -4.73 20.63
CA THR A 294 2.99 -5.70 21.30
C THR A 294 2.28 -6.32 22.49
N VAL A 295 2.87 -7.36 23.08
CA VAL A 295 2.37 -7.98 24.32
C VAL A 295 2.41 -7.04 25.54
N GLU A 296 3.26 -6.01 25.53
CA GLU A 296 3.49 -5.10 26.67
C GLU A 296 3.07 -3.64 26.40
N GLY A 297 2.54 -3.33 25.21
CA GLY A 297 2.21 -1.97 24.79
C GLY A 297 2.30 -1.79 23.28
N GLU A 298 2.88 -0.68 22.83
CA GLU A 298 2.93 -0.32 21.41
C GLU A 298 4.29 0.24 20.98
N ILE A 299 4.61 0.04 19.70
CA ILE A 299 5.79 0.62 19.05
C ILE A 299 5.32 1.55 17.93
N ALA A 300 5.95 2.70 17.81
CA ALA A 300 5.67 3.66 16.76
C ALA A 300 6.84 3.76 15.75
N ILE A 301 6.51 3.62 14.46
CA ILE A 301 7.42 3.88 13.33
C ILE A 301 6.87 5.08 12.56
N GLY A 302 7.72 6.06 12.25
CA GLY A 302 7.32 7.29 11.55
C GLY A 302 7.70 8.57 12.29
N LEU A 303 7.02 9.67 11.96
CA LEU A 303 7.28 10.98 12.53
C LEU A 303 6.92 10.99 14.04
N ARG A 304 7.77 11.69 14.81
CA ARG A 304 7.56 11.90 16.25
C ARG A 304 6.43 12.89 16.49
#